data_AF-A0A702J4Z9-F1
#
_entry.id   AF-A0A702J4Z9-F1
#
_cell.length_a   1.000
_cell.length_b   1.000
_cell.length_c   1.000
_cell.angle_alpha   90.00
_cell.angle_beta   90.00
_cell.angle_gamma   90.00
#
_symmetry.space_group_name_H-M   'P 1'
#
loop_
_entity.id
_entity.type
_entity.pdbx_description
1 polymer ?
#
loop_
_entity_poly.entity_id
_entity_poly.type
_entity_poly.pdbx_seq_one_letter_code
_entity_poly.pdbx_strand_id
1 'polypeptide(L)'
;MAFVSVREFAIKALGREAEQPNVVFRISKSGSANGRFNKSCPFRGHRVDFQIDEHSKKIRVRADDSGLSVHKGTGQFSASKEVFKILGPQKIFITESDDGWWYGSYD
;
A
#
# COMPACT_ATOMS: atom_id res chain seq x y z
N MET A 1 -14.61 28.56 6.70
CA MET A 1 -14.78 28.38 5.24
C MET A 1 -14.38 26.97 4.90
N ALA A 2 -15.19 26.23 4.14
CA ALA A 2 -14.86 24.86 3.72
C ALA A 2 -14.27 24.90 2.30
N PHE A 3 -13.08 24.33 2.12
CA PHE A 3 -12.49 24.13 0.81
C PHE A 3 -13.03 22.83 0.21
N VAL A 4 -13.47 22.87 -1.05
CA VAL A 4 -13.95 21.69 -1.76
C VAL A 4 -12.83 21.18 -2.67
N SER A 5 -12.54 19.89 -2.60
CA SER A 5 -11.44 19.29 -3.33
C SER A 5 -11.79 19.11 -4.81
N VAL A 6 -11.06 19.76 -5.71
CA VAL A 6 -11.18 19.57 -7.17
C VAL A 6 -10.96 18.09 -7.57
N ARG A 7 -10.20 17.34 -6.77
CA ARG A 7 -9.97 15.90 -6.94
C ARG A 7 -11.25 15.09 -6.83
N GLU A 8 -12.14 15.44 -5.90
CA GLU A 8 -13.41 14.72 -5.69
C GLU A 8 -14.31 14.84 -6.92
N PHE A 9 -14.36 16.02 -7.54
CA PHE A 9 -15.09 16.23 -8.79
C PHE A 9 -14.48 15.43 -9.95
N ALA A 10 -13.15 15.38 -10.07
CA ALA A 10 -12.47 14.64 -11.13
C ALA A 10 -12.68 13.11 -11.01
N ILE A 11 -12.66 12.56 -9.79
CA ILE A 11 -12.94 11.15 -9.51
C ILE A 11 -14.38 10.81 -9.94
N LYS A 12 -15.34 11.66 -9.54
CA LYS A 12 -16.76 11.48 -9.88
C LYS A 12 -17.02 11.56 -11.39
N ALA A 13 -16.34 12.47 -12.10
CA ALA A 13 -16.50 12.67 -13.55
C ALA A 13 -15.94 11.51 -14.40
N LEU A 14 -14.92 10.80 -13.91
CA LEU A 14 -14.30 9.68 -14.64
C LEU A 14 -15.06 8.35 -14.48
N GLY A 15 -16.13 8.31 -13.68
CA GLY A 15 -16.89 7.08 -13.39
C GLY A 15 -16.05 5.98 -12.73
N ARG A 16 -14.86 6.33 -12.22
CA ARG A 16 -13.98 5.43 -11.48
C ARG A 16 -14.20 5.74 -10.02
N GLU A 17 -14.89 4.86 -9.31
CA GLU A 17 -14.74 4.84 -7.86
C GLU A 17 -13.24 4.79 -7.56
N ALA A 18 -12.76 5.71 -6.72
CA ALA A 18 -11.36 5.69 -6.32
C ALA A 18 -11.13 4.35 -5.61
N GLU A 19 -10.47 3.41 -6.30
CA GLU A 19 -10.19 2.09 -5.75
C GLU A 19 -9.56 2.28 -4.37
N GLN A 20 -10.10 1.65 -3.32
CA GLN A 20 -9.60 1.83 -1.96
C GLN A 20 -8.09 1.51 -1.91
N PRO A 21 -7.26 2.35 -1.25
CA PRO A 21 -5.83 2.09 -1.10
C PRO A 21 -5.56 0.70 -0.54
N ASN A 22 -4.69 -0.05 -1.22
CA ASN A 22 -4.36 -1.41 -0.82
C ASN A 22 -2.94 -1.82 -1.22
N VAL A 23 -2.46 -2.85 -0.54
CA VAL A 23 -1.21 -3.55 -0.85
C VAL A 23 -1.49 -5.05 -1.01
N VAL A 24 -0.82 -5.68 -1.97
CA VAL A 24 -0.87 -7.12 -2.22
C VAL A 24 0.55 -7.67 -2.26
N PHE A 25 0.77 -8.83 -1.63
CA PHE A 25 2.01 -9.57 -1.72
C PHE A 25 1.85 -10.79 -2.62
N ARG A 26 2.86 -11.06 -3.46
CA ARG A 26 2.85 -12.20 -4.38
C ARG A 26 4.23 -12.78 -4.60
N ILE A 27 4.27 -14.07 -4.88
CA ILE A 27 5.46 -14.75 -5.43
C ILE A 27 5.30 -14.82 -6.95
N SER A 28 6.31 -14.35 -7.69
CA SER A 28 6.34 -14.45 -9.15
C SER A 28 6.57 -15.91 -9.60
N LYS A 29 6.35 -16.20 -10.88
CA LYS A 29 6.67 -17.52 -11.46
C LYS A 29 8.13 -17.91 -11.29
N SER A 30 9.05 -16.93 -11.22
CA SER A 30 10.48 -17.14 -10.96
C SER A 30 10.82 -17.33 -9.48
N GLY A 31 9.83 -17.32 -8.58
CA GLY A 31 10.02 -17.46 -7.15
C GLY A 31 10.40 -16.17 -6.42
N SER A 32 10.37 -15.00 -7.07
CA SER A 32 10.67 -13.71 -6.45
C SER A 32 9.44 -13.16 -5.70
N ALA A 33 9.60 -12.87 -4.42
CA ALA A 33 8.54 -12.25 -3.62
C ALA A 33 8.52 -10.73 -3.82
N ASN A 34 7.34 -10.16 -4.03
CA ASN A 34 7.16 -8.74 -4.24
C ASN A 34 5.87 -8.26 -3.59
N GLY A 35 5.89 -7.03 -3.08
CA GLY A 35 4.69 -6.28 -2.71
C GLY A 35 4.28 -5.34 -3.84
N ARG A 36 3.00 -4.96 -3.87
CA ARG A 36 2.48 -3.98 -4.83
C ARG A 36 1.38 -3.13 -4.22
N PHE A 37 1.59 -1.82 -4.19
CA PHE A 37 0.54 -0.85 -3.92
C PHE A 37 -0.32 -0.59 -5.17
N ASN A 38 -1.63 -0.42 -5.01
CA ASN A 38 -2.50 0.02 -6.10
C ASN A 38 -2.31 1.52 -6.39
N LYS A 39 -3.08 2.08 -7.34
CA LYS A 39 -2.90 3.45 -7.84
C LYS A 39 -3.38 4.54 -6.88
N SER A 40 -4.20 4.19 -5.89
CA SER A 40 -4.74 5.15 -4.92
C SER A 40 -3.85 5.36 -3.70
N CYS A 41 -2.88 4.47 -3.46
CA CYS A 41 -1.85 4.67 -2.45
C CYS A 41 -0.87 5.80 -2.83
N PRO A 42 -0.49 6.69 -1.90
CA PRO A 42 0.45 7.78 -2.16
C PRO A 42 1.92 7.32 -2.27
N PHE A 43 2.22 6.05 -1.99
CA PHE A 43 3.59 5.55 -1.86
C PHE A 43 4.34 5.31 -3.18
N ARG A 44 3.67 5.41 -4.33
CA ARG A 44 4.29 5.09 -5.63
C ARG A 44 5.34 6.13 -6.01
N GLY A 45 6.58 5.68 -6.22
CA GLY A 45 7.70 6.56 -6.53
C GLY A 45 8.40 7.11 -5.27
N HIS A 46 7.97 6.68 -4.09
CA HIS A 46 8.58 7.00 -2.82
C HIS A 46 9.27 5.77 -2.22
N ARG A 47 10.02 6.00 -1.14
CA ARG A 47 10.53 4.94 -0.28
C ARG A 47 9.62 4.81 0.94
N VAL A 48 9.46 3.59 1.44
CA VAL A 48 8.51 3.32 2.54
C VAL A 48 9.12 2.48 3.65
N ASP A 49 8.81 2.84 4.89
CA ASP A 49 8.95 1.93 6.02
C ASP A 49 7.67 1.09 6.12
N PHE A 50 7.81 -0.23 6.11
CA PHE A 50 6.70 -1.17 6.15
C PHE A 50 6.91 -2.14 7.31
N GLN A 51 5.94 -2.18 8.22
CA GLN A 51 6.03 -2.95 9.46
C GLN A 51 4.84 -3.89 9.57
N ILE A 52 5.10 -5.08 10.12
CA ILE A 52 4.13 -6.15 10.30
C ILE A 52 4.09 -6.49 11.79
N ASP A 53 2.90 -6.47 12.37
CA ASP A 53 2.62 -6.98 13.70
C ASP A 53 1.91 -8.33 13.55
N GLU A 54 2.67 -9.40 13.74
CA GLU A 54 2.18 -10.78 13.65
C GLU A 54 1.19 -11.15 14.75
N HIS A 55 1.28 -10.50 15.92
CA HIS A 55 0.43 -10.82 17.06
C HIS A 55 -0.96 -10.20 16.90
N SER A 56 -1.01 -8.90 16.56
CA SER A 56 -2.27 -8.19 16.37
C SER A 56 -2.84 -8.27 14.95
N LYS A 57 -2.14 -8.96 14.05
CA LYS A 57 -2.52 -9.15 12.64
C LYS A 57 -2.73 -7.82 11.91
N LYS A 58 -1.79 -6.89 12.12
CA LYS A 58 -1.80 -5.55 11.53
C LYS A 58 -0.56 -5.26 10.74
N ILE A 59 -0.70 -4.41 9.74
CA ILE A 59 0.41 -3.77 9.06
C ILE A 59 0.35 -2.27 9.27
N ARG A 60 1.50 -1.62 9.21
CA ARG A 60 1.57 -0.17 9.02
C ARG A 60 2.64 0.21 8.00
N VAL A 61 2.37 1.27 7.26
CA VAL A 61 3.30 1.80 6.25
C VAL A 61 3.32 3.32 6.28
N ARG A 62 4.50 3.91 6.09
CA ARG A 62 4.67 5.37 5.91
C ARG A 62 5.73 5.64 4.85
N ALA A 63 5.77 6.88 4.33
CA ALA A 63 6.91 7.34 3.54
C ALA A 63 8.15 7.48 4.45
N ASP A 64 9.28 6.95 3.98
CA ASP A 64 10.56 7.00 4.70
C ASP A 64 11.70 6.89 3.68
N ASP A 65 12.56 7.92 3.60
CA ASP A 65 13.66 8.01 2.62
C ASP A 65 14.73 6.91 2.79
N SER A 66 14.78 6.25 3.95
CA SER A 66 15.66 5.11 4.19
C SER A 66 15.03 3.76 3.83
N GLY A 67 13.71 3.74 3.58
CA GLY A 67 12.90 2.52 3.46
C GLY A 67 12.99 1.79 2.11
N LEU A 68 12.00 0.95 1.82
CA LEU A 68 11.90 0.15 0.58
C LEU A 68 11.49 1.03 -0.61
N SER A 69 12.22 0.92 -1.72
CA SER A 69 11.90 1.68 -2.94
C SER A 69 10.67 1.12 -3.66
N VAL A 70 9.65 1.96 -3.86
CA VAL A 70 8.43 1.62 -4.59
C VAL A 70 8.48 2.17 -6.01
N HIS A 71 8.35 1.30 -7.00
CA HIS A 71 8.36 1.69 -8.41
C HIS A 71 7.17 2.60 -8.77
N LYS A 72 7.45 3.77 -9.34
CA LYS A 72 6.46 4.83 -9.65
C LYS A 72 5.31 4.35 -10.54
N GLY A 73 5.60 3.64 -11.62
CA GLY A 73 4.57 3.22 -12.59
C GLY A 73 3.72 2.04 -12.11
N THR A 74 4.36 1.04 -11.51
CA THR A 74 3.71 -0.25 -11.19
C THR A 74 3.24 -0.35 -9.75
N GLY A 75 3.82 0.44 -8.84
CA GLY A 75 3.64 0.37 -7.39
C GLY A 75 4.36 -0.83 -6.74
N GLN A 76 5.25 -1.51 -7.46
CA GLN A 76 5.93 -2.70 -6.98
C GLN A 76 7.15 -2.36 -6.12
N PHE A 77 7.41 -3.20 -5.12
CA PHE A 77 8.61 -3.17 -4.31
C PHE A 77 9.05 -4.61 -3.98
N SER A 78 10.34 -4.78 -3.75
CA SER A 78 10.90 -6.08 -3.35
C SER A 78 10.51 -6.41 -1.91
N ALA A 79 10.13 -7.66 -1.67
CA ALA A 79 9.83 -8.17 -0.33
C ALA A 79 10.50 -9.53 -0.15
N SER A 80 10.78 -9.91 1.10
CA SER A 80 11.28 -11.26 1.38
C SER A 80 10.15 -12.30 1.21
N LYS A 81 10.52 -13.57 1.01
CA LYS A 81 9.54 -14.67 0.98
C LYS A 81 8.85 -14.87 2.34
N GLU A 82 9.51 -14.51 3.44
CA GLU A 82 8.93 -14.59 4.78
C GLU A 82 7.73 -13.66 4.93
N VAL A 83 7.79 -12.44 4.38
CA VAL A 83 6.64 -11.53 4.37
C VAL A 83 5.42 -12.17 3.69
N PHE A 84 5.62 -12.89 2.59
CA PHE A 84 4.54 -13.60 1.92
C PHE A 84 4.01 -14.79 2.73
N LYS A 85 4.85 -15.48 3.50
CA LYS A 85 4.40 -16.56 4.40
C LYS A 85 3.54 -16.02 5.54
N ILE A 86 3.86 -14.83 6.05
CA ILE A 86 3.13 -14.17 7.14
C ILE A 86 1.79 -13.62 6.64
N LEU A 87 1.81 -12.88 5.53
CA LEU A 87 0.64 -12.14 5.04
C LEU A 87 -0.21 -12.93 4.03
N GLY A 88 0.35 -13.93 3.34
CA GLY A 88 -0.35 -14.68 2.30
C GLY A 88 -0.72 -13.87 1.05
N PRO A 89 -1.47 -14.47 0.11
CA PRO A 89 -1.87 -13.86 -1.15
C PRO A 89 -3.13 -12.98 -1.04
N GLN A 90 -3.24 -12.17 0.02
CA GLN A 90 -4.42 -11.35 0.26
C GLN A 90 -4.21 -9.88 -0.14
N LYS A 91 -5.33 -9.18 -0.38
CA LYS A 91 -5.36 -7.73 -0.55
C LYS A 91 -5.60 -7.09 0.81
N ILE A 92 -4.60 -6.38 1.30
CA ILE A 92 -4.68 -5.67 2.57
C ILE A 92 -5.03 -4.22 2.25
N PHE A 93 -6.25 -3.82 2.62
CA PHE A 93 -6.68 -2.43 2.52
C PHE A 93 -6.01 -1.62 3.62
N ILE A 94 -5.60 -0.40 3.27
CA ILE A 94 -4.91 0.50 4.19
C ILE A 94 -5.58 1.86 4.24
N THR A 95 -5.53 2.49 5.41
CA THR A 95 -6.13 3.80 5.64
C THR A 95 -5.14 4.68 6.37
N GLU A 96 -5.04 5.93 5.91
CA GLU A 96 -4.23 6.97 6.56
C GLU A 96 -4.74 7.27 7.96
N SER A 97 -3.81 7.46 8.88
CA SER A 97 -4.02 7.95 10.23
C SER A 97 -3.27 9.27 10.41
N ASP A 98 -3.68 10.06 11.40
CA ASP A 98 -3.16 11.41 11.65
C ASP A 98 -1.68 11.44 12.08
N ASP A 99 -1.12 10.29 12.45
CA ASP A 99 0.28 10.10 12.84
C ASP A 99 1.22 9.85 11.65
N GLY A 100 0.71 9.98 10.42
CA GLY A 100 1.47 9.79 9.18
C GLY A 100 1.69 8.31 8.82
N TRP A 101 1.16 7.39 9.61
CA TRP A 101 1.13 5.97 9.29
C TRP A 101 -0.19 5.61 8.60
N TRP A 102 -0.10 4.62 7.72
CA TRP A 102 -1.25 4.00 7.08
C TRP A 102 -1.39 2.58 7.62
N TYR A 103 -2.58 2.23 8.09
CA TYR A 103 -2.83 0.98 8.80
C TYR A 103 -3.72 0.04 7.99
N GLY A 104 -3.42 -1.25 8.05
CA GLY A 104 -4.25 -2.32 7.50
C GLY A 104 -4.30 -3.51 8.44
N SER A 105 -5.34 -4.34 8.32
CA SER A 105 -5.46 -5.61 9.04
C SER A 105 -5.50 -6.76 8.04
N TYR A 106 -5.04 -7.93 8.47
CA TYR A 106 -4.97 -9.13 7.64
C TYR A 106 -5.42 -10.36 8.43
N ASP A 107 -5.79 -11.43 7.74
CA ASP A 107 -6.15 -12.72 8.38
C ASP A 107 -4.92 -13.62 8.56
#